data_AF-A0A9P1M881-F1
#
_entry.id   AF-A0A9P1M881-F1
#
_cell.length_a   1.000
_cell.length_b   1.000
_cell.length_c   1.000
_cell.angle_alpha   90.00
_cell.angle_beta   90.00
_cell.angle_gamma   90.00
#
_symmetry.space_group_name_H-M   'P 1'
#
loop_
_entity.id
_entity.type
_entity.pdbx_description
1 polymer ?
#
loop_
_entity_poly.entity_id
_entity_poly.type
_entity_poly.pdbx_seq_one_letter_code
_entity_poly.pdbx_strand_id
1 'polypeptide(L)'
;MAGISALYHHADPEFSGRFTVPVLWDKKLDTIVNNESSEIIRMLYSEFDHLLPPELREENRPGGGLYPSQLRSQIDDINDWVYHTVNNGVYKTGFATTQESYEENLFPLFKSLDRLEDILGHGKKYLLGDHITEADVRLYTTLVRFDVAYHPVFLCNLKSVRHDYPRLNLWLRRLYWDEGDETRGAFTRPRSLIYDTTVPGTLGLDTGLCTRGGPAHCPGRPYSTR
;
A
#
# COMPACT_ATOMS: atom_id res chain seq x y z
N MET A 1 10.21 26.20 2.27
CA MET A 1 9.49 25.21 3.11
C MET A 1 10.52 24.37 3.84
N ALA A 2 10.37 24.18 5.14
CA ALA A 2 11.19 23.23 5.89
C ALA A 2 10.79 21.79 5.49
N GLY A 3 11.77 20.93 5.19
CA GLY A 3 11.53 19.54 4.80
C GLY A 3 11.29 18.62 6.01
N ILE A 4 10.98 17.34 5.76
CA ILE A 4 10.72 16.34 6.82
C ILE A 4 11.87 16.22 7.83
N SER A 5 13.13 16.39 7.40
CA SER A 5 14.30 16.35 8.27
C SER A 5 14.27 17.42 9.37
N ALA A 6 13.69 18.59 9.09
CA ALA A 6 13.56 19.65 10.08
C ALA A 6 12.64 19.24 11.25
N LEU A 7 11.60 18.43 11.00
CA LEU A 7 10.73 17.92 12.06
C LEU A 7 11.45 16.93 12.97
N TYR A 8 12.30 16.06 12.40
CA TYR A 8 13.12 15.13 13.19
C TYR A 8 14.13 15.87 14.05
N HIS A 9 14.86 16.84 13.49
CA HIS A 9 15.81 17.64 14.25
C HIS A 9 15.14 18.57 15.28
N HIS A 10 13.88 18.95 15.04
CA HIS A 10 13.11 19.70 16.04
C HIS A 10 12.74 18.83 17.24
N ALA A 11 12.32 17.59 17.00
CA ALA A 11 12.00 16.64 18.07
C ALA A 11 13.26 16.14 18.81
N ASP A 12 14.36 15.94 18.09
CA ASP A 12 15.66 15.51 18.61
C ASP A 12 16.80 16.14 17.78
N PRO A 13 17.48 17.17 18.29
CA PRO A 13 18.57 17.85 17.58
C PRO A 13 19.71 16.92 17.16
N GLU A 14 19.95 15.84 17.89
CA GLU A 14 21.03 14.87 17.65
C GLU A 14 20.59 13.66 16.80
N PHE A 15 19.38 13.71 16.23
CA PHE A 15 18.86 12.61 15.42
C PHE A 15 19.76 12.31 14.22
N SER A 16 20.20 11.05 14.11
CA SER A 16 21.12 10.55 13.08
C SER A 16 20.55 9.41 12.23
N GLY A 17 19.25 9.13 12.37
CA GLY A 17 18.55 8.06 11.66
C GLY A 17 18.05 8.46 10.27
N ARG A 18 17.21 7.59 9.69
CA ARG A 18 16.53 7.89 8.42
C ARG A 18 15.33 8.79 8.67
N PHE A 19 15.19 9.83 7.85
CA PHE A 19 13.99 10.65 7.82
C PHE A 19 12.89 9.96 7.00
N THR A 20 11.93 9.35 7.68
CA THR A 20 10.86 8.57 7.04
C THR A 20 9.52 9.27 7.13
N VAL A 21 8.62 8.90 6.22
CA VAL A 21 7.17 9.16 6.30
C VAL A 21 6.45 7.81 6.39
N PRO A 22 5.28 7.73 7.04
CA PRO A 22 4.55 8.81 7.74
C PRO A 22 5.17 9.23 9.08
N VAL A 23 4.75 10.38 9.60
CA VAL A 23 5.08 10.87 10.95
C VAL A 23 3.79 11.25 11.67
N LEU A 24 3.53 10.65 12.83
CA LEU A 24 2.51 11.08 13.77
C LEU A 24 3.12 12.13 14.72
N TRP A 25 2.62 13.36 14.65
CA TRP A 25 3.15 14.51 15.38
C TRP A 25 2.21 14.96 16.50
N ASP A 26 2.75 15.21 17.69
CA ASP A 26 2.02 15.85 18.78
C ASP A 26 2.17 17.37 18.70
N LYS A 27 1.07 18.08 18.42
CA LYS A 27 1.04 19.55 18.37
C LYS A 27 1.11 20.24 19.73
N LYS A 28 0.85 19.52 20.84
CA LYS A 28 0.90 20.06 22.20
C LYS A 28 2.32 19.98 22.77
N LEU A 29 2.96 18.83 22.61
CA LEU A 29 4.34 18.60 23.05
C LEU A 29 5.38 18.95 21.99
N ASP A 30 4.94 19.27 20.77
CA ASP A 30 5.76 19.70 19.64
C ASP A 30 6.88 18.68 19.33
N THR A 31 6.51 17.40 19.27
CA THR A 31 7.42 16.27 19.07
C THR A 31 6.81 15.13 18.26
N ILE A 32 7.66 14.20 17.80
CA ILE A 32 7.24 12.99 17.08
C ILE A 32 6.70 11.96 18.09
N VAL A 33 5.47 11.49 17.87
CA VAL A 33 4.86 10.39 18.63
C VAL A 33 5.34 9.04 18.09
N ASN A 34 5.27 8.87 16.77
CA ASN A 34 5.60 7.61 16.10
C ASN A 34 5.88 7.85 14.61
N ASN A 35 6.80 7.10 14.01
CA ASN A 35 7.11 7.13 12.56
C ASN A 35 7.07 5.74 11.91
N GLU A 36 6.56 4.73 12.61
CA GLU A 36 6.33 3.38 12.13
C GLU A 36 4.88 3.22 11.67
N SER A 37 4.68 3.16 10.35
CA SER A 37 3.36 3.12 9.73
C SER A 37 2.46 1.99 10.24
N SER A 38 3.04 0.81 10.53
CA SER A 38 2.27 -0.35 10.99
C SER A 38 1.72 -0.19 12.41
N GLU A 39 2.43 0.55 13.26
CA GLU A 39 1.94 0.90 14.60
C GLU A 39 0.92 2.04 14.52
N ILE A 40 1.20 3.07 13.70
CA ILE A 40 0.30 4.21 13.52
C ILE A 40 -1.08 3.77 13.05
N ILE A 41 -1.19 2.87 12.06
CA ILE A 41 -2.51 2.42 11.60
C ILE A 41 -3.28 1.70 12.71
N ARG A 42 -2.62 0.93 13.57
CA ARG A 42 -3.27 0.24 14.70
C ARG A 42 -3.75 1.22 15.78
N MET A 43 -2.97 2.27 16.05
CA MET A 43 -3.44 3.37 16.91
C MET A 43 -4.72 4.01 16.33
N LEU A 44 -4.72 4.26 15.02
CA LEU A 44 -5.86 4.89 14.34
C LEU A 44 -7.09 3.99 14.21
N TYR A 45 -6.96 2.67 14.34
CA TYR A 45 -8.10 1.77 14.27
C TYR A 45 -9.05 1.94 15.45
N SER A 46 -8.54 2.01 16.68
CA SER A 46 -9.42 1.91 17.88
C SER A 46 -9.18 2.93 18.99
N GLU A 47 -8.00 3.58 19.07
CA GLU A 47 -7.69 4.50 20.18
C GLU A 47 -8.64 5.72 20.23
N PHE A 48 -9.29 6.02 19.11
CA PHE A 48 -10.26 7.11 18.97
C PHE A 48 -11.72 6.64 18.90
N ASP A 49 -12.01 5.35 19.09
CA ASP A 49 -13.37 4.80 18.96
C ASP A 49 -14.37 5.45 19.93
N HIS A 50 -13.91 5.86 21.11
CA HIS A 50 -14.73 6.55 22.11
C HIS A 50 -15.26 7.91 21.63
N LEU A 51 -14.65 8.50 20.58
CA LEU A 51 -15.09 9.75 19.96
C LEU A 51 -16.04 9.52 18.77
N LEU A 52 -16.23 8.27 18.35
CA LEU A 52 -17.02 7.91 17.17
C LEU A 52 -18.44 7.42 17.55
N PRO A 53 -19.44 7.68 16.68
CA PRO A 53 -20.71 6.97 16.72
C PRO A 53 -20.50 5.44 16.75
N PRO A 54 -21.33 4.66 17.48
CA PRO A 54 -21.14 3.23 17.64
C PRO A 54 -20.90 2.48 16.33
N GLU A 55 -21.66 2.78 15.28
CA GLU A 55 -21.58 2.17 13.96
C GLU A 55 -20.28 2.44 13.18
N LEU A 56 -19.48 3.43 13.61
CA LEU A 56 -18.19 3.76 12.99
C LEU A 56 -16.99 3.20 13.75
N ARG A 57 -17.19 2.70 14.97
CA ARG A 57 -16.15 2.08 15.80
C ARG A 57 -15.66 0.79 15.18
N GLU A 58 -14.38 0.50 15.33
CA GLU A 58 -13.72 -0.63 14.68
C GLU A 58 -14.45 -1.96 14.92
N GLU A 59 -14.78 -2.27 16.18
CA GLU A 59 -15.44 -3.52 16.57
C GLU A 59 -16.83 -3.71 15.94
N ASN A 60 -17.51 -2.61 15.58
CA ASN A 60 -18.86 -2.63 15.02
C ASN A 60 -18.88 -2.59 13.49
N ARG A 61 -17.72 -2.48 12.84
CA ARG A 61 -17.63 -2.55 11.38
C ARG A 61 -17.88 -3.97 10.88
N PRO A 62 -18.32 -4.14 9.63
CA PRO A 62 -18.44 -5.46 9.01
C PRO A 62 -17.16 -6.29 9.20
N GLY A 63 -17.31 -7.56 9.62
CA GLY A 63 -16.17 -8.45 9.91
C GLY A 63 -15.43 -8.17 11.23
N GLY A 64 -15.85 -7.17 12.01
CA GLY A 64 -15.16 -6.71 13.22
C GLY A 64 -14.02 -5.72 12.94
N GLY A 65 -14.04 -5.06 11.77
CA GLY A 65 -13.07 -4.04 11.39
C GLY A 65 -11.85 -4.60 10.64
N LEU A 66 -10.79 -3.80 10.61
CA LEU A 66 -9.52 -4.07 9.96
C LEU A 66 -8.60 -4.99 10.77
N TYR A 67 -8.68 -4.98 12.11
CA TYR A 67 -7.86 -5.85 12.99
C TYR A 67 -8.67 -6.63 14.05
N PRO A 68 -9.66 -7.45 13.63
CA PRO A 68 -10.54 -8.17 14.54
C PRO A 68 -9.83 -9.28 15.30
N SER A 69 -10.19 -9.46 16.57
CA SER A 69 -9.54 -10.41 17.50
C SER A 69 -9.41 -11.83 16.96
N GLN A 70 -10.45 -12.35 16.30
CA GLN A 70 -10.52 -13.70 15.75
C GLN A 70 -9.61 -13.95 14.54
N LEU A 71 -9.13 -12.90 13.86
CA LEU A 71 -8.24 -13.01 12.71
C LEU A 71 -6.81 -12.54 12.99
N ARG A 72 -6.51 -11.99 14.18
CA ARG A 72 -5.20 -11.36 14.47
C ARG A 72 -4.01 -12.24 14.12
N SER A 73 -4.00 -13.50 14.57
CA SER A 73 -2.91 -14.44 14.24
C SER A 73 -2.72 -14.60 12.73
N GLN A 74 -3.81 -14.74 11.97
CA GLN A 74 -3.73 -14.89 10.51
C GLN A 74 -3.29 -13.59 9.82
N ILE A 75 -3.74 -12.44 10.33
CA ILE A 75 -3.32 -11.13 9.84
C ILE A 75 -1.82 -10.93 10.08
N ASP A 76 -1.35 -11.18 11.31
CA ASP A 76 0.04 -11.03 11.71
C ASP A 76 0.93 -11.97 10.89
N ASP A 77 0.54 -13.23 10.72
CA ASP A 77 1.26 -14.20 9.90
C ASP A 77 1.37 -13.74 8.44
N ILE A 78 0.27 -13.26 7.83
CA ILE A 78 0.31 -12.75 6.44
C ILE A 78 1.20 -11.52 6.35
N ASN A 79 1.02 -10.59 7.28
CA ASN A 79 1.73 -9.31 7.28
C ASN A 79 3.23 -9.45 7.44
N ASP A 80 3.69 -10.44 8.22
CA ASP A 80 5.12 -10.68 8.44
C ASP A 80 5.84 -11.01 7.13
N TRP A 81 5.41 -12.07 6.43
CA TRP A 81 6.07 -12.44 5.18
C TRP A 81 5.78 -11.44 4.06
N VAL A 82 4.55 -10.90 3.95
CA VAL A 82 4.23 -9.86 2.95
C VAL A 82 5.12 -8.64 3.15
N TYR A 83 5.39 -8.23 4.38
CA TYR A 83 6.32 -7.15 4.64
C TYR A 83 7.74 -7.48 4.15
N HIS A 84 8.27 -8.63 4.54
CA HIS A 84 9.65 -8.99 4.27
C HIS A 84 9.95 -9.27 2.79
N THR A 85 9.02 -9.91 2.08
CA THR A 85 9.24 -10.38 0.70
C THR A 85 8.47 -9.60 -0.36
N VAL A 86 7.45 -8.80 0.01
CA VAL A 86 6.68 -7.99 -0.94
C VAL A 86 6.86 -6.50 -0.69
N ASN A 87 6.41 -5.97 0.45
CA ASN A 87 6.44 -4.53 0.71
C ASN A 87 7.87 -3.99 0.74
N ASN A 88 8.77 -4.64 1.47
CA ASN A 88 10.19 -4.31 1.49
C ASN A 88 10.96 -5.05 0.39
N GLY A 89 10.45 -6.20 -0.08
CA GLY A 89 11.09 -7.01 -1.13
C GLY A 89 11.30 -6.26 -2.44
N VAL A 90 10.35 -5.42 -2.86
CA VAL A 90 10.52 -4.56 -4.06
C VAL A 90 11.67 -3.57 -3.89
N TYR A 91 11.85 -2.98 -2.70
CA TYR A 91 12.95 -2.04 -2.43
C TYR A 91 14.30 -2.76 -2.34
N LYS A 92 14.35 -3.93 -1.68
CA LYS A 92 15.57 -4.75 -1.64
C LYS A 92 16.02 -5.16 -3.04
N THR A 93 15.06 -5.51 -3.90
CA THR A 93 15.32 -5.82 -5.32
C THR A 93 15.84 -4.60 -6.07
N GLY A 94 15.12 -3.47 -6.00
CA GLY A 94 15.47 -2.26 -6.74
C GLY A 94 16.74 -1.54 -6.29
N PHE A 95 17.17 -1.75 -5.05
CA PHE A 95 18.40 -1.16 -4.49
C PHE A 95 19.58 -2.15 -4.42
N ALA A 96 19.41 -3.37 -4.90
CA ALA A 96 20.51 -4.33 -4.98
C ALA A 96 21.62 -3.78 -5.89
N THR A 97 22.86 -3.87 -5.41
CA THR A 97 24.05 -3.40 -6.14
C THR A 97 24.81 -4.53 -6.84
N THR A 98 24.40 -5.78 -6.63
CA THR A 98 24.96 -6.98 -7.26
C THR A 98 23.85 -7.84 -7.84
N GLN A 99 24.17 -8.62 -8.88
CA GLN A 99 23.22 -9.54 -9.52
C GLN A 99 22.71 -10.60 -8.53
N GLU A 100 23.61 -11.16 -7.72
CA GLU A 100 23.27 -12.15 -6.70
C GLU A 100 22.27 -11.60 -5.69
N SER A 101 22.52 -10.41 -5.12
CA SER A 101 21.59 -9.79 -4.18
C SER A 101 20.26 -9.43 -4.83
N TYR A 102 20.27 -9.03 -6.11
CA TYR A 102 19.06 -8.78 -6.86
C TYR A 102 18.21 -10.06 -6.99
N GLU A 103 18.82 -11.17 -7.42
CA GLU A 103 18.14 -12.46 -7.59
C GLU A 103 17.63 -13.04 -6.26
N GLU A 104 18.41 -12.93 -5.19
CA GLU A 104 18.05 -13.34 -3.83
C GLU A 104 16.78 -12.64 -3.31
N ASN A 105 16.47 -11.44 -3.81
CA ASN A 105 15.25 -10.70 -3.44
C ASN A 105 14.14 -10.86 -4.48
N LEU A 106 14.49 -10.93 -5.76
CA LEU A 106 13.55 -11.07 -6.87
C LEU A 106 12.76 -12.38 -6.78
N PHE A 107 13.44 -13.53 -6.59
CA PHE A 107 12.76 -14.81 -6.61
C PHE A 107 11.79 -14.99 -5.41
N PRO A 108 12.16 -14.65 -4.16
CA PRO A 108 11.21 -14.68 -3.05
C PRO A 108 10.02 -13.73 -3.21
N LEU A 109 10.22 -12.55 -3.83
CA LEU A 109 9.13 -11.63 -4.18
C LEU A 109 8.11 -12.33 -5.08
N PHE A 110 8.55 -12.92 -6.19
CA PHE A 110 7.62 -13.58 -7.12
C PHE A 110 6.99 -14.84 -6.53
N LYS A 111 7.72 -15.62 -5.72
CA LYS A 111 7.14 -16.75 -4.96
C LYS A 111 6.02 -16.30 -4.02
N SER A 112 6.17 -15.10 -3.43
CA SER A 112 5.18 -14.52 -2.53
C SER A 112 3.95 -14.00 -3.28
N LEU A 113 4.14 -13.42 -4.47
CA LEU A 113 3.04 -13.06 -5.36
C LEU A 113 2.25 -14.30 -5.84
N ASP A 114 2.94 -15.39 -6.18
CA ASP A 114 2.31 -16.67 -6.51
C ASP A 114 1.45 -17.19 -5.34
N ARG A 115 1.98 -17.13 -4.11
CA ARG A 115 1.23 -17.49 -2.90
C ARG A 115 0.00 -16.61 -2.68
N LEU A 116 0.09 -15.30 -2.91
CA LEU A 116 -1.04 -14.37 -2.78
C LEU A 116 -2.12 -14.65 -3.82
N GLU A 117 -1.74 -14.94 -5.06
CA GLU A 117 -2.65 -15.36 -6.12
C GLU A 117 -3.40 -16.64 -5.74
N ASP A 118 -2.71 -17.62 -5.16
CA ASP A 118 -3.33 -18.86 -4.67
C ASP A 118 -4.31 -18.63 -3.51
N ILE A 119 -3.97 -17.76 -2.56
CA ILE A 119 -4.88 -17.39 -1.47
C ILE A 119 -6.21 -16.84 -2.02
N LEU A 120 -6.16 -16.01 -3.05
CA LEU A 120 -7.34 -15.46 -3.74
C LEU A 120 -8.03 -16.48 -4.67
N GLY A 121 -7.40 -17.63 -4.93
CA GLY A 121 -7.93 -18.76 -5.71
C GLY A 121 -9.14 -19.45 -5.11
N HIS A 122 -9.32 -19.36 -3.80
CA HIS A 122 -10.34 -20.11 -3.07
C HIS A 122 -11.71 -19.41 -2.99
N GLY A 123 -12.03 -18.56 -3.96
CA GLY A 123 -13.31 -17.83 -4.02
C GLY A 123 -13.45 -16.71 -3.00
N LYS A 124 -12.39 -16.35 -2.28
CA LYS A 124 -12.39 -15.28 -1.29
C LYS A 124 -12.47 -13.91 -1.96
N LYS A 125 -13.18 -12.97 -1.33
CA LYS A 125 -13.26 -11.59 -1.80
C LYS A 125 -11.96 -10.80 -1.51
N TYR A 126 -11.36 -11.07 -0.36
CA TYR A 126 -10.15 -10.46 0.21
C TYR A 126 -9.22 -11.56 0.77
N LEU A 127 -8.03 -11.19 1.25
CA LEU A 127 -7.01 -12.18 1.65
C LEU A 127 -7.51 -13.16 2.72
N LEU A 128 -8.33 -12.69 3.66
CA LEU A 128 -8.83 -13.47 4.80
C LEU A 128 -10.35 -13.72 4.78
N GLY A 129 -11.02 -13.54 3.64
CA GLY A 129 -12.44 -13.87 3.48
C GLY A 129 -13.23 -12.78 2.78
N ASP A 130 -14.34 -12.36 3.38
CA ASP A 130 -15.33 -11.46 2.76
C ASP A 130 -15.20 -10.00 3.18
N HIS A 131 -14.36 -9.70 4.19
CA HIS A 131 -14.14 -8.36 4.71
C HIS A 131 -12.69 -7.91 4.54
N ILE A 132 -12.49 -6.61 4.32
CA ILE A 132 -11.17 -5.98 4.22
C ILE A 132 -10.50 -6.03 5.59
N THR A 133 -9.23 -6.43 5.64
CA THR A 133 -8.42 -6.44 6.86
C THR A 133 -7.16 -5.57 6.70
N GLU A 134 -6.42 -5.37 7.78
CA GLU A 134 -5.09 -4.74 7.78
C GLU A 134 -4.16 -5.38 6.71
N ALA A 135 -4.28 -6.69 6.48
CA ALA A 135 -3.50 -7.39 5.47
C ALA A 135 -3.76 -6.87 4.05
N ASP A 136 -5.03 -6.61 3.71
CA ASP A 136 -5.40 -6.04 2.41
C ASP A 136 -4.89 -4.61 2.26
N VAL A 137 -5.03 -3.79 3.32
CA VAL A 137 -4.56 -2.40 3.36
C VAL A 137 -3.06 -2.34 3.09
N ARG A 138 -2.27 -3.15 3.81
CA ARG A 138 -0.81 -3.17 3.68
C ARG A 138 -0.37 -3.68 2.31
N LEU A 139 -0.97 -4.75 1.79
CA LEU A 139 -0.63 -5.28 0.47
C LEU A 139 -0.97 -4.28 -0.65
N TYR A 140 -2.12 -3.61 -0.55
CA TYR A 140 -2.63 -2.74 -1.62
C TYR A 140 -1.64 -1.64 -1.96
N THR A 141 -1.01 -1.06 -0.93
CA THR A 141 -0.06 0.04 -1.11
C THR A 141 1.12 -0.36 -2.02
N THR A 142 1.55 -1.62 -1.99
CA THR A 142 2.59 -2.12 -2.89
C THR A 142 2.03 -2.48 -4.27
N LEU A 143 0.93 -3.23 -4.34
CA LEU A 143 0.42 -3.71 -5.62
C LEU A 143 -0.10 -2.60 -6.54
N VAL A 144 -0.71 -1.53 -6.00
CA VAL A 144 -1.14 -0.38 -6.80
C VAL A 144 0.03 0.36 -7.48
N ARG A 145 1.26 0.17 -6.98
CA ARG A 145 2.49 0.76 -7.52
C ARG A 145 3.33 -0.22 -8.32
N PHE A 146 2.98 -1.51 -8.32
CA PHE A 146 3.84 -2.57 -8.85
C PHE A 146 4.13 -2.39 -10.33
N ASP A 147 3.11 -2.51 -11.18
CA ASP A 147 3.31 -2.46 -12.64
C ASP A 147 3.76 -1.09 -13.12
N VAL A 148 3.32 -0.02 -12.45
CA VAL A 148 3.66 1.34 -12.88
C VAL A 148 5.04 1.78 -12.43
N ALA A 149 5.57 1.27 -11.33
CA ALA A 149 6.82 1.74 -10.75
C ALA A 149 7.80 0.64 -10.38
N TYR A 150 7.42 -0.35 -9.58
CA TYR A 150 8.39 -1.36 -9.14
C TYR A 150 8.86 -2.26 -10.28
N HIS A 151 7.97 -2.61 -11.20
CA HIS A 151 8.29 -3.39 -12.38
C HIS A 151 9.32 -2.68 -13.30
N PRO A 152 9.09 -1.44 -13.76
CA PRO A 152 10.05 -0.73 -14.62
C PRO A 152 11.24 -0.07 -13.88
N VAL A 153 11.06 0.49 -12.68
CA VAL A 153 12.11 1.25 -11.96
C VAL A 153 12.98 0.34 -11.10
N PHE A 154 12.36 -0.58 -10.35
CA PHE A 154 13.08 -1.51 -9.47
C PHE A 154 13.38 -2.84 -10.17
N LEU A 155 13.12 -2.93 -11.48
CA LEU A 155 13.32 -4.12 -12.29
C LEU A 155 12.63 -5.37 -11.73
N CYS A 156 11.53 -5.23 -10.99
CA CYS A 156 10.73 -6.36 -10.52
C CYS A 156 9.91 -6.94 -11.69
N ASN A 157 10.56 -7.53 -12.69
CA ASN A 157 10.02 -7.69 -14.04
C ASN A 157 9.98 -9.14 -14.59
N LEU A 158 9.96 -10.15 -13.72
CA LEU A 158 9.71 -11.54 -14.17
C LEU A 158 8.27 -11.74 -14.67
N LYS A 159 7.32 -11.06 -14.02
CA LYS A 159 5.88 -11.08 -14.28
C LYS A 159 5.29 -9.72 -13.90
N SER A 160 4.16 -9.36 -14.47
CA SER A 160 3.36 -8.18 -14.10
C SER A 160 2.10 -8.60 -13.35
N VAL A 161 1.64 -7.77 -12.39
CA VAL A 161 0.39 -8.01 -11.66
C VAL A 161 -0.80 -8.04 -12.62
N ARG A 162 -0.84 -7.11 -13.58
CA ARG A 162 -1.95 -6.99 -14.53
C ARG A 162 -2.12 -8.20 -15.45
N HIS A 163 -1.03 -8.76 -15.97
CA HIS A 163 -1.11 -9.79 -17.02
C HIS A 163 -0.96 -11.21 -16.49
N ASP A 164 -0.18 -11.42 -15.43
CA ASP A 164 0.22 -12.77 -15.00
C ASP A 164 -0.52 -13.23 -13.73
N TYR A 165 -1.20 -12.31 -13.03
CA TYR A 165 -1.91 -12.58 -11.78
C TYR A 165 -3.38 -12.13 -11.84
N PRO A 166 -4.25 -12.87 -12.54
CA PRO A 166 -5.62 -12.45 -12.77
C PRO A 166 -6.44 -12.22 -11.50
N ARG A 167 -6.21 -12.99 -10.42
CA ARG A 167 -6.97 -12.84 -9.17
C ARG A 167 -6.46 -11.67 -8.34
N LEU A 168 -5.15 -11.47 -8.26
CA LEU A 168 -4.57 -10.26 -7.65
C LEU A 168 -4.97 -9.00 -8.40
N ASN A 169 -4.99 -9.03 -9.73
CA ASN A 169 -5.46 -7.91 -10.54
C ASN A 169 -6.95 -7.63 -10.30
N LEU A 170 -7.78 -8.67 -10.19
CA LEU A 170 -9.20 -8.51 -9.84
C LEU A 170 -9.37 -7.93 -8.42
N TRP A 171 -8.64 -8.45 -7.44
CA TRP A 171 -8.62 -7.93 -6.06
C TRP A 171 -8.19 -6.46 -6.02
N LEU A 172 -7.12 -6.11 -6.75
CA LEU A 172 -6.61 -4.74 -6.83
C LEU A 172 -7.64 -3.79 -7.44
N ARG A 173 -8.26 -4.18 -8.56
CA ARG A 173 -9.30 -3.39 -9.23
C ARG A 173 -10.57 -3.28 -8.39
N ARG A 174 -10.92 -4.30 -7.63
CA ARG A 174 -12.06 -4.27 -6.70
C ARG A 174 -11.85 -3.18 -5.66
N LEU A 175 -10.67 -3.15 -5.02
CA LEU A 175 -10.33 -2.11 -4.04
C LEU A 175 -10.23 -0.73 -4.70
N TYR A 176 -9.46 -0.62 -5.79
CA TYR A 176 -9.16 0.67 -6.44
C TYR A 176 -10.40 1.43 -6.93
N TRP A 177 -11.43 0.71 -7.37
CA TRP A 177 -12.64 1.29 -7.96
C TRP A 177 -13.86 1.26 -7.06
N ASP A 178 -13.72 0.79 -5.84
CA ASP A 178 -14.83 0.89 -4.91
C ASP A 178 -14.89 2.30 -4.35
N GLU A 179 -16.00 2.98 -4.64
CA GLU A 179 -16.39 4.27 -4.07
C GLU A 179 -17.62 4.12 -3.16
N GLY A 180 -18.10 2.88 -2.97
CA GLY A 180 -19.25 2.57 -2.14
C GLY A 180 -18.93 2.60 -0.64
N ASP A 181 -19.91 2.18 0.17
CA ASP A 181 -19.83 2.26 1.63
C ASP A 181 -18.71 1.39 2.24
N GLU A 182 -18.29 0.33 1.53
CA GLU A 182 -17.29 -0.63 2.00
C GLU A 182 -15.89 0.01 2.12
N THR A 183 -15.42 0.72 1.08
CA THR A 183 -14.13 1.43 1.12
C THR A 183 -14.24 2.93 1.35
N ARG A 184 -15.41 3.54 1.08
CA ARG A 184 -15.61 5.00 1.04
C ARG A 184 -14.58 5.72 0.16
N GLY A 185 -14.12 5.07 -0.91
CA GLY A 185 -13.11 5.62 -1.81
C GLY A 185 -11.72 5.78 -1.16
N ALA A 186 -11.40 5.01 -0.10
CA ALA A 186 -10.09 5.10 0.55
C ALA A 186 -8.94 4.52 -0.30
N PHE A 187 -9.25 3.56 -1.17
CA PHE A 187 -8.29 2.87 -2.02
C PHE A 187 -8.22 3.56 -3.39
N THR A 188 -7.41 4.61 -3.50
CA THR A 188 -7.25 5.33 -4.77
C THR A 188 -5.81 5.26 -5.27
N ARG A 189 -5.57 5.86 -6.44
CA ARG A 189 -4.22 6.11 -6.94
C ARG A 189 -3.41 6.92 -5.90
N PRO A 190 -2.13 6.60 -5.70
CA PRO A 190 -1.21 7.47 -4.99
C PRO A 190 -1.19 8.87 -5.64
N ARG A 191 -1.30 9.93 -4.85
CA ARG A 191 -1.23 11.32 -5.33
C ARG A 191 0.13 11.68 -5.95
N SER A 192 1.17 10.91 -5.64
CA SER A 192 2.49 10.97 -6.29
C SER A 192 2.98 9.54 -6.56
N LEU A 193 3.40 9.27 -7.79
CA LEU A 193 4.15 8.06 -8.13
C LEU A 193 5.64 8.38 -8.09
N ILE A 194 6.48 7.35 -7.96
CA ILE A 194 7.95 7.48 -7.97
C ILE A 194 8.43 8.38 -9.13
N TYR A 195 7.80 8.27 -10.30
CA TYR A 195 8.07 9.08 -11.49
C TYR A 195 7.91 10.60 -11.31
N ASP A 196 7.01 11.03 -10.42
CA ASP A 196 6.81 12.46 -10.15
C ASP A 196 8.01 13.05 -9.40
N THR A 197 8.83 12.20 -8.77
CA THR A 197 9.96 12.59 -7.94
C THR A 197 11.34 12.20 -8.49
N THR A 198 11.44 11.19 -9.36
CA THR A 198 12.74 10.63 -9.75
C THR A 198 13.09 10.74 -11.23
N VAL A 199 12.15 11.07 -12.13
CA VAL A 199 12.43 11.12 -13.58
C VAL A 199 11.74 12.33 -14.23
N PRO A 200 12.45 13.45 -14.46
CA PRO A 200 11.89 14.59 -15.19
C PRO A 200 11.44 14.16 -16.60
N GLY A 201 10.16 14.38 -16.94
CA GLY A 201 9.65 14.19 -18.30
C GLY A 201 8.97 12.85 -18.61
N THR A 202 8.63 12.03 -17.61
CA THR A 202 7.81 10.82 -17.88
C THR A 202 6.34 11.21 -18.05
N LEU A 203 5.86 11.17 -19.29
CA LEU A 203 4.44 11.12 -19.64
C LEU A 203 3.73 10.12 -18.72
N GLY A 204 2.59 10.54 -18.15
CA GLY A 204 1.84 9.77 -17.17
C GLY A 204 1.66 8.31 -17.61
N LEU A 205 2.36 7.40 -16.93
CA LEU A 205 2.24 5.98 -17.19
C LEU A 205 0.81 5.55 -16.88
N ASP A 206 0.14 4.99 -17.89
CA ASP A 206 -1.19 4.45 -17.76
C ASP A 206 -1.14 3.27 -16.77
N THR A 207 -1.72 3.51 -15.59
CA THR A 207 -1.91 2.47 -14.58
C THR A 207 -2.71 1.29 -15.10
N GLY A 208 -3.39 1.39 -16.25
CA GLY A 208 -4.26 0.37 -16.85
C GLY A 208 -5.48 0.00 -16.00
N LEU A 209 -5.46 0.43 -14.73
CA LEU A 209 -6.56 0.39 -13.78
C LEU A 209 -7.74 1.20 -14.31
N CYS A 210 -7.52 2.22 -15.17
CA CYS A 210 -8.51 3.14 -15.75
C CYS A 210 -9.68 2.50 -16.56
N THR A 211 -9.74 1.17 -16.75
CA THR A 211 -10.80 0.51 -17.52
C THR A 211 -11.90 -0.12 -16.64
N ARG A 212 -12.86 0.72 -16.22
CA ARG A 212 -14.26 0.29 -16.06
C ARG A 212 -15.04 0.88 -17.24
N GLY A 213 -15.47 0.04 -18.19
CA GLY A 213 -16.43 0.45 -19.23
C GLY A 213 -15.90 1.21 -20.46
N GLY A 214 -14.60 1.15 -20.76
CA GLY A 214 -14.02 1.86 -21.92
C GLY A 214 -13.47 3.25 -21.57
N PRO A 215 -13.03 4.06 -22.56
CA PRO A 215 -12.13 5.21 -22.35
C PRO A 215 -12.73 6.43 -21.63
N ALA A 216 -13.94 6.34 -21.08
CA ALA A 216 -14.73 7.52 -20.69
C ALA A 216 -14.81 7.79 -19.17
N HIS A 217 -14.03 7.10 -18.33
CA HIS A 217 -14.16 7.20 -16.87
C HIS A 217 -12.85 7.43 -16.09
N CYS A 218 -11.85 8.06 -16.71
CA CYS A 218 -10.74 8.65 -15.95
C CYS A 218 -11.11 10.12 -15.62
N PRO A 219 -11.32 10.51 -14.35
CA PRO A 219 -11.48 11.91 -13.99
C PRO A 219 -10.11 12.60 -14.06
N GLY A 220 -9.82 13.25 -15.19
CA GLY A 220 -8.56 13.95 -15.41
C GLY A 220 -8.49 14.66 -16.76
N ARG A 221 -9.13 15.85 -16.83
CA ARG A 221 -9.09 16.95 -17.82
C ARG A 221 -9.07 16.64 -19.34
N PRO A 222 -9.84 17.43 -20.14
CA PRO A 222 -9.88 17.28 -21.60
C PRO A 222 -8.52 17.62 -22.21
N TYR A 223 -8.08 16.78 -23.14
CA TYR A 223 -6.93 17.03 -24.00
C TYR A 223 -7.07 18.40 -24.67
N SER A 224 -6.20 19.34 -24.31
CA SER A 224 -5.96 20.53 -25.13
C SER A 224 -5.01 20.11 -26.25
N THR A 225 -5.56 19.94 -27.44
CA THR A 225 -4.79 19.87 -28.68
C THR A 225 -4.09 21.22 -28.93
N ARG A 226 -2.77 21.23 -28.89
CA ARG A 226 -1.88 22.02 -29.76
C ARG A 226 -0.46 21.51 -29.66
#